data_AF-A0A8T1WLX3-F1
#
_entry.id   AF-A0A8T1WLX3-F1
#
_cell.length_a   1.000
_cell.length_b   1.000
_cell.length_c   1.000
_cell.angle_alpha   90.00
_cell.angle_beta   90.00
_cell.angle_gamma   90.00
#
_symmetry.space_group_name_H-M   'P 1'
#
loop_
_entity.id
_entity.type
_entity.pdbx_description
1 polymer ?
#
loop_
_entity_poly.entity_id
_entity_poly.type
_entity_poly.pdbx_seq_one_letter_code
_entity_poly.pdbx_strand_id
1 'polypeptide(L)'
;MARSEASSLFGGRTEASNSNGSSGHGLPDAESMRHLPVRSGGGRSQRSDNVSFLTSTPIEEFVAKYQVIKVSWRGKYERIFALAPTRFCTIDPRDFEVTNTWSLTALISINLDPSDPQGFVLTLKGAKKDEQLKLRCRFRSRLLSDLYRLKDQYQQRNVRPETGYQCTKWSRKNTTLECVLEVGMDGITCTQPGVVRSKYLYTEMEHLTLLADSQDAFAIGYIGRSRLFFSQQRGQIFHRIQAAAEAIGCAIKAQSDATVEKIQEERMWYGLNQGDPFVQFHVRKLTPKYNDPRERVISLHDKVLVELDQEDKVVSCYNYTDIYVLVRDPTNAEQFEIQFRNDQVRKYLSKDRDGVLSAIYDICVTCEENDEVFISSVMNQRGLRLLPFCAAEDTSETQSFFNDSSIGSWYLQRMSVVGKFGNSLKVGDRGYVTGSYYFVCEYAVEGAFPIPLCNYRRGVHAAIEDDSRRMRSCGGIEYSR
;
A
#
# COMPACT_ATOMS: atom_id res chain seq x y z
N MET A 1 -49.01 35.84 25.46
CA MET A 1 -49.18 37.11 26.21
C MET A 1 -48.54 36.89 27.58
N ALA A 2 -47.27 37.28 27.74
CA ALA A 2 -46.85 38.54 28.41
C ALA A 2 -47.15 38.48 29.93
N ARG A 3 -46.28 38.85 30.86
CA ARG A 3 -44.93 39.45 30.90
C ARG A 3 -44.59 39.57 32.40
N SER A 4 -43.32 39.44 32.79
CA SER A 4 -42.55 40.45 33.55
C SER A 4 -41.24 39.78 34.03
N GLU A 5 -40.05 40.08 33.50
CA GLU A 5 -39.26 41.33 33.63
C GLU A 5 -39.07 41.74 35.10
N ALA A 6 -37.92 42.20 35.61
CA ALA A 6 -36.54 42.37 35.14
C ALA A 6 -35.74 42.96 36.32
N SER A 7 -34.49 43.38 36.06
CA SER A 7 -33.56 44.22 36.85
C SER A 7 -32.49 43.45 37.65
N SER A 8 -31.24 43.30 37.17
CA SER A 8 -30.17 44.26 36.79
C SER A 8 -29.35 44.74 37.99
N LEU A 9 -28.02 44.59 37.93
CA LEU A 9 -27.05 45.68 38.15
C LEU A 9 -25.63 45.24 37.74
N PHE A 10 -25.01 46.10 36.93
CA PHE A 10 -23.63 46.07 36.43
C PHE A 10 -22.66 46.69 37.45
N GLY A 11 -21.38 46.28 37.43
CA GLY A 11 -20.29 47.14 37.91
C GLY A 11 -18.92 46.47 38.19
N GLY A 12 -18.07 46.37 37.17
CA GLY A 12 -16.69 46.89 37.27
C GLY A 12 -15.49 46.01 37.66
N ARG A 13 -14.74 45.62 36.61
CA ARG A 13 -13.26 45.68 36.43
C ARG A 13 -12.30 44.61 37.02
N THR A 14 -11.75 43.85 36.06
CA THR A 14 -10.33 43.47 35.82
C THR A 14 -9.50 42.83 36.93
N GLU A 15 -9.12 41.57 36.72
CA GLU A 15 -7.71 41.17 36.65
C GLU A 15 -7.54 39.86 35.85
N ALA A 16 -6.46 39.81 35.08
CA ALA A 16 -6.13 38.74 34.14
C ALA A 16 -5.49 37.55 34.85
N SER A 17 -5.86 36.32 34.48
CA SER A 17 -4.96 35.18 34.58
C SER A 17 -5.30 34.11 33.52
N ASN A 18 -4.26 33.81 32.73
CA ASN A 18 -4.22 32.77 31.71
C ASN A 18 -4.42 31.37 32.31
N SER A 19 -5.30 30.57 31.72
CA SER A 19 -5.10 29.11 31.63
C SER A 19 -5.80 28.56 30.38
N ASN A 20 -5.03 28.40 29.30
CA ASN A 20 -5.47 27.77 28.06
C ASN A 20 -5.52 26.24 28.26
N GLY A 21 -6.71 25.70 28.47
CA GLY A 21 -7.00 24.27 28.28
C GLY A 21 -7.47 24.01 26.86
N SER A 22 -6.57 23.57 25.97
CA SER A 22 -6.89 23.15 24.61
C SER A 22 -7.34 21.68 24.60
N SER A 23 -8.64 21.46 24.49
CA SER A 23 -9.27 20.15 24.31
C SER A 23 -9.01 19.62 22.90
N GLY A 24 -8.10 18.65 22.79
CA GLY A 24 -7.76 17.96 21.53
C GLY A 24 -8.85 16.99 21.07
N HIS A 25 -9.57 17.34 20.02
CA HIS A 25 -10.50 16.44 19.33
C HIS A 25 -9.85 15.88 18.05
N GLY A 26 -9.35 14.65 18.11
CA GLY A 26 -8.83 13.91 16.95
C GLY A 26 -9.81 12.85 16.47
N LEU A 27 -10.29 12.93 15.21
CA LEU A 27 -11.27 12.01 14.63
C LEU A 27 -10.73 11.23 13.42
N PRO A 28 -11.07 9.94 13.23
CA PRO A 28 -10.35 9.04 12.34
C PRO A 28 -11.06 8.85 10.99
N ASP A 29 -10.28 8.63 9.94
CA ASP A 29 -10.72 8.21 8.61
C ASP A 29 -9.61 7.36 8.01
N ALA A 30 -9.99 6.33 7.27
CA ALA A 30 -9.12 5.24 6.82
C ALA A 30 -7.97 5.70 5.91
N GLU A 31 -6.77 5.19 6.16
CA GLU A 31 -5.57 5.47 5.36
C GLU A 31 -5.22 4.32 4.44
N SER A 32 -4.79 4.59 3.22
CA SER A 32 -4.03 3.66 2.38
C SER A 32 -2.61 4.18 2.33
N MET A 33 -1.64 3.48 2.91
CA MET A 33 -0.23 3.82 2.70
C MET A 33 0.66 2.59 2.54
N ARG A 34 1.51 2.70 1.52
CA ARG A 34 2.72 1.90 1.28
C ARG A 34 3.90 2.78 1.67
N HIS A 35 4.81 2.25 2.47
CA HIS A 35 6.02 2.96 2.85
C HIS A 35 7.11 2.85 1.79
N LEU A 36 7.86 3.95 1.61
CA LEU A 36 9.21 4.00 1.07
C LEU A 36 10.09 4.83 2.01
N PRO A 37 11.41 4.61 2.04
CA PRO A 37 12.27 5.17 3.07
C PRO A 37 12.48 6.68 2.87
N VAL A 38 12.35 7.42 3.98
CA VAL A 38 12.74 8.84 4.10
C VAL A 38 14.23 8.87 4.42
N ARG A 39 15.03 9.61 3.64
CA ARG A 39 16.42 9.93 4.00
C ARG A 39 16.63 11.43 4.08
N SER A 40 17.31 11.85 5.15
CA SER A 40 17.53 13.23 5.57
C SER A 40 18.32 14.05 4.55
N GLY A 41 18.09 15.37 4.58
CA GLY A 41 18.55 16.33 3.58
C GLY A 41 20.06 16.54 3.47
N GLY A 42 20.45 17.02 2.29
CA GLY A 42 21.74 17.61 1.95
C GLY A 42 21.57 18.44 0.66
N GLY A 43 22.04 19.69 0.67
CA GLY A 43 21.70 20.72 -0.33
C GLY A 43 22.55 20.76 -1.61
N ARG A 44 21.93 21.34 -2.64
CA ARG A 44 22.39 22.10 -3.84
C ARG A 44 23.66 21.67 -4.61
N SER A 45 23.51 21.47 -5.93
CA SER A 45 23.90 22.45 -6.97
C SER A 45 23.44 22.01 -8.37
N GLN A 46 23.02 22.96 -9.21
CA GLN A 46 22.68 22.78 -10.62
C GLN A 46 23.94 22.72 -11.49
N ARG A 47 24.02 21.74 -12.39
CA ARG A 47 24.71 21.89 -13.68
C ARG A 47 24.15 20.90 -14.71
N SER A 48 23.94 21.39 -15.93
CA SER A 48 23.53 20.62 -17.09
C SER A 48 24.65 19.67 -17.50
N ASP A 49 24.36 18.38 -17.62
CA ASP A 49 25.13 17.45 -18.45
C ASP A 49 24.22 16.26 -18.82
N ASN A 50 23.66 16.31 -20.03
CA ASN A 50 23.11 15.14 -20.69
C ASN A 50 24.30 14.28 -21.12
N VAL A 51 24.60 13.21 -20.37
CA VAL A 51 25.25 11.94 -20.80
C VAL A 51 25.90 11.15 -19.62
N SER A 52 25.90 11.62 -18.38
CA SER A 52 26.54 10.89 -17.24
C SER A 52 25.63 10.59 -16.03
N PHE A 53 24.36 10.25 -16.24
CA PHE A 53 23.43 9.92 -15.13
C PHE A 53 23.81 8.65 -14.34
N LEU A 54 24.74 7.82 -14.84
CA LEU A 54 25.07 6.52 -14.25
C LEU A 54 26.10 6.56 -13.11
N THR A 55 26.82 7.67 -12.89
CA THR A 55 28.02 7.64 -12.02
C THR A 55 27.83 8.20 -10.61
N SER A 56 26.69 8.81 -10.28
CA SER A 56 26.53 9.48 -8.97
C SER A 56 25.19 9.29 -8.25
N THR A 57 24.21 8.60 -8.86
CA THR A 57 22.97 8.28 -8.13
C THR A 57 23.17 7.03 -7.28
N PRO A 58 22.87 7.06 -5.96
CA PRO A 58 22.76 5.84 -5.16
C PRO A 58 21.87 4.84 -5.90
N ILE A 59 22.15 3.54 -5.73
CA ILE A 59 21.28 2.51 -6.29
C ILE A 59 19.93 2.64 -5.58
N GLU A 60 18.99 3.30 -6.23
CA GLU A 60 17.62 3.36 -5.77
C GLU A 60 16.99 1.98 -5.91
N GLU A 61 16.42 1.49 -4.81
CA GLU A 61 15.62 0.29 -4.80
C GLU A 61 14.36 0.50 -5.64
N PHE A 62 13.96 -0.54 -6.36
CA PHE A 62 12.68 -0.52 -7.05
C PHE A 62 11.55 -0.57 -6.03
N VAL A 63 10.46 0.10 -6.36
CA VAL A 63 9.28 0.26 -5.50
C VAL A 63 8.09 -0.52 -6.04
N ALA A 64 8.12 -0.83 -7.34
CA ALA A 64 7.21 -1.74 -8.00
C ALA A 64 7.87 -2.31 -9.27
N LYS A 65 7.55 -3.56 -9.59
CA LYS A 65 7.86 -4.17 -10.88
C LYS A 65 6.61 -4.81 -11.47
N TYR A 66 6.59 -4.88 -12.80
CA TYR A 66 5.51 -5.41 -13.59
C TYR A 66 6.06 -6.25 -14.74
N GLN A 67 5.47 -7.42 -14.98
CA GLN A 67 5.66 -8.13 -16.24
C GLN A 67 4.93 -7.39 -17.36
N VAL A 68 5.64 -7.10 -18.46
CA VAL A 68 5.09 -6.38 -19.61
C VAL A 68 5.56 -7.01 -20.93
N ILE A 69 4.82 -6.75 -22.01
CA ILE A 69 5.26 -7.01 -23.38
C ILE A 69 5.61 -5.68 -24.04
N LYS A 70 6.88 -5.49 -24.39
CA LYS A 70 7.34 -4.38 -25.23
C LYS A 70 7.05 -4.70 -26.69
N VAL A 71 6.27 -3.84 -27.34
CA VAL A 71 5.92 -3.97 -28.76
C VAL A 71 6.80 -3.01 -29.56
N SER A 72 7.52 -3.54 -30.54
CA SER A 72 8.38 -2.77 -31.43
C SER A 72 8.24 -3.25 -32.87
N TRP A 73 8.86 -2.53 -33.80
CA TRP A 73 8.93 -2.94 -35.21
C TRP A 73 9.67 -4.28 -35.41
N ARG A 74 10.57 -4.66 -34.51
CA ARG A 74 11.30 -5.95 -34.56
C ARG A 74 10.51 -7.11 -33.97
N GLY A 75 9.34 -6.84 -33.37
CA GLY A 75 8.52 -7.85 -32.72
C GLY A 75 8.13 -7.48 -31.29
N LYS A 76 7.62 -8.49 -30.59
CA LYS A 76 7.15 -8.42 -29.20
C LYS A 76 8.18 -9.07 -28.28
N TYR A 77 8.48 -8.42 -27.16
CA TYR A 77 9.47 -8.90 -26.19
C TYR A 77 8.91 -8.85 -24.77
N GLU A 78 9.03 -9.94 -24.04
CA GLU A 78 8.79 -9.96 -22.60
C GLU A 78 9.85 -9.12 -21.88
N ARG A 79 9.40 -8.23 -21.00
CA ARG A 79 10.24 -7.31 -20.22
C ARG A 79 9.67 -7.16 -18.82
N ILE A 80 10.55 -6.94 -17.85
CA ILE A 80 10.14 -6.45 -16.54
C ILE A 80 10.21 -4.91 -16.61
N PHE A 81 9.09 -4.24 -16.37
CA PHE A 81 9.03 -2.80 -16.21
C PHE A 81 9.18 -2.47 -14.73
N ALA A 82 10.31 -1.86 -14.37
CA ALA A 82 10.68 -1.59 -12.99
C ALA A 82 10.64 -0.08 -12.71
N LEU A 83 10.02 0.28 -11.59
CA LEU A 83 9.81 1.65 -11.14
C LEU A 83 10.67 1.95 -9.92
N ALA A 84 11.38 3.06 -9.92
CA ALA A 84 12.18 3.58 -8.81
C ALA A 84 11.78 5.05 -8.53
N PRO A 85 12.12 5.61 -7.36
CA PRO A 85 11.72 6.97 -6.96
C PRO A 85 12.07 8.09 -7.94
N THR A 86 13.12 7.95 -8.76
CA THR A 86 13.53 8.98 -9.73
C THR A 86 13.58 8.51 -11.19
N ARG A 87 13.39 7.22 -11.44
CA ARG A 87 13.56 6.60 -12.77
C ARG A 87 12.67 5.38 -12.98
N PHE A 88 12.55 4.95 -14.21
CA PHE A 88 11.99 3.65 -14.58
C PHE A 88 12.84 3.00 -15.65
N CYS A 89 12.80 1.67 -15.72
CA CYS A 89 13.60 0.90 -16.67
C CYS A 89 12.86 -0.32 -17.19
N THR A 90 13.35 -0.86 -18.31
CA THR A 90 12.98 -2.20 -18.78
C THR A 90 14.14 -3.15 -18.57
N ILE A 91 13.84 -4.33 -18.07
CA ILE A 91 14.79 -5.39 -17.77
C ILE A 91 14.44 -6.62 -18.62
N ASP A 92 15.43 -7.29 -19.20
CA ASP A 92 15.21 -8.55 -19.91
C ASP A 92 15.03 -9.68 -18.89
N PRO A 93 13.93 -10.45 -18.91
CA PRO A 93 13.66 -11.44 -17.87
C PRO A 93 14.59 -12.66 -17.92
N ARG A 94 15.35 -12.85 -19.01
CA ARG A 94 16.25 -14.01 -19.15
C ARG A 94 17.55 -13.81 -18.37
N ASP A 95 18.11 -12.62 -18.47
CA ASP A 95 19.41 -12.27 -17.89
C ASP A 95 19.33 -11.12 -16.89
N PHE A 96 18.13 -10.57 -16.62
CA PHE A 96 17.87 -9.44 -15.73
C PHE A 96 18.75 -8.21 -15.97
N GLU A 97 19.30 -8.10 -17.17
CA GLU A 97 20.06 -6.93 -17.56
C GLU A 97 19.10 -5.78 -17.87
N VAL A 98 19.46 -4.60 -17.36
CA VAL A 98 18.73 -3.38 -17.65
C VAL A 98 18.92 -3.04 -19.13
N THR A 99 17.85 -3.15 -19.91
CA THR A 99 17.86 -2.91 -21.35
C THR A 99 17.73 -1.42 -21.70
N ASN A 100 16.90 -0.68 -20.96
CA ASN A 100 16.69 0.75 -21.14
C ASN A 100 16.38 1.40 -19.79
N THR A 101 16.74 2.67 -19.62
CA THR A 101 16.44 3.46 -18.40
C THR A 101 16.06 4.88 -18.79
N TRP A 102 15.04 5.41 -18.11
CA TRP A 102 14.55 6.77 -18.30
C TRP A 102 14.34 7.44 -16.94
N SER A 103 14.66 8.74 -16.86
CA SER A 103 14.23 9.58 -15.73
C SER A 103 12.70 9.71 -15.71
N LEU A 104 12.09 9.84 -14.54
CA LEU A 104 10.65 10.18 -14.44
C LEU A 104 10.31 11.48 -15.17
N THR A 105 11.24 12.43 -15.26
CA THR A 105 11.06 13.69 -16.00
C THR A 105 11.05 13.52 -17.52
N ALA A 106 11.48 12.36 -18.03
CA ALA A 106 11.40 12.06 -19.46
C ALA A 106 9.97 11.74 -19.89
N LEU A 107 9.07 11.37 -18.98
CA LEU A 107 7.69 11.05 -19.32
C LEU A 107 6.91 12.31 -19.73
N ILE A 108 6.56 12.41 -21.00
CA ILE A 108 5.77 13.51 -21.57
C ILE A 108 4.28 13.19 -21.45
N SER A 109 3.85 12.04 -21.95
CA SER A 109 2.43 11.64 -21.96
C SER A 109 2.25 10.12 -21.97
N ILE A 110 1.06 9.69 -21.58
CA ILE A 110 0.60 8.30 -21.62
C ILE A 110 -0.63 8.27 -22.52
N ASN A 111 -0.64 7.39 -23.51
CA ASN A 111 -1.79 7.17 -24.37
C ASN A 111 -2.22 5.71 -24.26
N LEU A 112 -3.49 5.48 -23.97
CA LEU A 112 -4.04 4.13 -23.91
C LEU A 112 -4.31 3.61 -25.32
N ASP A 113 -4.17 2.30 -25.51
CA ASP A 113 -4.60 1.67 -26.76
C ASP A 113 -6.10 1.35 -26.67
N PRO A 114 -6.99 2.01 -27.44
CA PRO A 114 -8.43 1.78 -27.35
C PRO A 114 -8.84 0.38 -27.84
N SER A 115 -7.97 -0.30 -28.60
CA SER A 115 -8.21 -1.64 -29.13
C SER A 115 -7.67 -2.77 -28.25
N ASP A 116 -6.81 -2.45 -27.27
CA ASP A 116 -6.17 -3.41 -26.40
C ASP A 116 -6.26 -2.94 -24.94
N PRO A 117 -7.10 -3.56 -24.10
CA PRO A 117 -7.28 -3.14 -22.70
C PRO A 117 -5.99 -3.24 -21.86
N GLN A 118 -4.98 -3.98 -22.35
CA GLN A 118 -3.66 -4.07 -21.71
C GLN A 118 -2.63 -3.11 -22.34
N GLY A 119 -2.91 -2.56 -23.51
CA GLY A 119 -1.99 -1.80 -24.34
C GLY A 119 -1.94 -0.32 -23.97
N PHE A 120 -0.74 0.27 -24.02
CA PHE A 120 -0.52 1.71 -23.88
C PHE A 120 0.82 2.12 -24.50
N VAL A 121 0.98 3.41 -24.75
CA VAL A 121 2.20 4.03 -25.28
C VAL A 121 2.65 5.14 -24.34
N LEU A 122 3.90 5.05 -23.90
CA LEU A 122 4.57 6.16 -23.22
C LEU A 122 5.30 7.01 -24.26
N THR A 123 5.02 8.31 -24.28
CA THR A 123 5.80 9.29 -25.05
C THR A 123 6.88 9.84 -24.14
N LEU A 124 8.14 9.66 -24.52
CA LEU A 124 9.31 9.96 -23.72
C LEU A 124 10.18 11.01 -24.42
N LYS A 125 10.67 11.98 -23.67
CA LYS A 125 11.60 12.98 -24.17
C LYS A 125 12.94 12.32 -24.49
N GLY A 126 13.26 12.22 -25.77
CA GLY A 126 14.57 11.73 -26.23
C GLY A 126 15.56 12.87 -26.46
N ALA A 127 16.83 12.52 -26.68
CA ALA A 127 17.90 13.51 -26.86
C ALA A 127 17.78 14.33 -28.15
N LYS A 128 17.22 13.75 -29.22
CA LYS A 128 17.05 14.41 -30.53
C LYS A 128 15.58 14.52 -30.94
N LYS A 129 14.80 13.49 -30.64
CA LYS A 129 13.36 13.40 -30.91
C LYS A 129 12.71 12.60 -29.81
N ASP A 130 11.42 12.80 -29.63
CA ASP A 130 10.63 12.02 -28.70
C ASP A 130 10.62 10.54 -29.11
N GLU A 131 10.70 9.67 -28.11
CA GLU A 131 10.65 8.23 -28.21
C GLU A 131 9.24 7.75 -27.83
N GLN A 132 8.74 6.74 -28.55
CA GLN A 132 7.51 6.05 -28.16
C GLN A 132 7.86 4.65 -27.64
N LEU A 133 7.40 4.34 -26.44
CA LEU A 133 7.52 3.03 -25.83
C LEU A 133 6.12 2.39 -25.74
N LYS A 134 5.81 1.51 -26.69
CA LYS A 134 4.55 0.74 -26.71
C LYS A 134 4.68 -0.50 -25.83
N LEU A 135 3.80 -0.63 -24.84
CA LEU A 135 3.80 -1.70 -23.85
C LEU A 135 2.41 -2.33 -23.75
N ARG A 136 2.36 -3.59 -23.32
CA ARG A 136 1.15 -4.27 -22.84
C ARG A 136 1.40 -4.77 -21.42
N CYS A 137 0.42 -4.59 -20.55
CA CYS A 137 0.49 -5.03 -19.15
C CYS A 137 -0.89 -5.51 -18.69
N ARG A 138 -0.98 -6.73 -18.15
CA ARG A 138 -2.21 -7.26 -17.53
C ARG A 138 -2.75 -6.32 -16.45
N PHE A 139 -1.86 -5.73 -15.66
CA PHE A 139 -2.18 -4.80 -14.58
C PHE A 139 -1.94 -3.33 -14.99
N ARG A 140 -2.28 -2.97 -16.25
CA ARG A 140 -2.05 -1.65 -16.85
C ARG A 140 -2.40 -0.50 -15.90
N SER A 141 -3.63 -0.46 -15.38
CA SER A 141 -4.08 0.66 -14.54
C SER A 141 -3.27 0.81 -13.25
N ARG A 142 -2.83 -0.30 -12.64
CA ARG A 142 -2.00 -0.28 -11.44
C ARG A 142 -0.57 0.19 -11.75
N LEU A 143 0.02 -0.29 -12.85
CA LEU A 143 1.32 0.18 -13.34
C LEU A 143 1.30 1.69 -13.61
N LEU A 144 0.29 2.16 -14.35
CA LEU A 144 0.15 3.58 -14.68
C LEU A 144 -0.12 4.44 -13.45
N SER A 145 -0.91 3.94 -12.49
CA SER A 145 -1.10 4.60 -11.19
C SER A 145 0.23 4.77 -10.44
N ASP A 146 1.03 3.71 -10.34
CA ASP A 146 2.33 3.76 -9.67
C ASP A 146 3.30 4.72 -10.36
N LEU A 147 3.34 4.69 -11.70
CA LEU A 147 4.18 5.58 -12.49
C LEU A 147 3.79 7.05 -12.31
N TYR A 148 2.49 7.37 -12.37
CA TYR A 148 2.02 8.74 -12.15
C TYR A 148 2.25 9.22 -10.72
N ARG A 149 2.02 8.35 -9.73
CA ARG A 149 2.28 8.66 -8.32
C ARG A 149 3.74 9.03 -8.09
N LEU A 150 4.67 8.26 -8.65
CA LEU A 150 6.10 8.56 -8.56
C LEU A 150 6.45 9.88 -9.26
N LYS A 151 5.89 10.12 -10.45
CA LYS A 151 6.11 11.38 -11.17
C LYS A 151 5.59 12.58 -10.38
N ASP A 152 4.39 12.50 -9.84
CA ASP A 152 3.79 13.56 -9.01
C ASP A 152 4.64 13.84 -7.77
N GLN A 153 5.03 12.80 -7.02
CA GLN A 153 5.93 12.96 -5.86
C GLN A 153 7.28 13.60 -6.24
N TYR A 154 7.84 13.23 -7.39
CA TYR A 154 9.08 13.81 -7.90
C TYR A 154 8.90 15.29 -8.31
N GLN A 155 7.73 15.66 -8.85
CA GLN A 155 7.40 17.03 -9.25
C GLN A 155 7.02 17.93 -8.08
N GLN A 156 6.31 17.43 -7.06
CA GLN A 156 5.95 18.18 -5.86
C GLN A 156 7.16 18.59 -5.02
N ARG A 157 8.30 17.89 -5.16
CA ARG A 157 9.59 18.38 -4.64
C ARG A 157 10.02 19.72 -5.27
N ASN A 158 9.40 20.13 -6.37
CA ASN A 158 9.81 21.26 -7.20
C ASN A 158 8.75 22.37 -7.40
N VAL A 159 7.46 22.17 -7.06
CA VAL A 159 6.37 23.16 -7.30
C VAL A 159 5.26 23.08 -6.22
N ARG A 160 4.58 24.22 -5.94
CA ARG A 160 3.39 24.32 -5.06
C ARG A 160 2.13 23.69 -5.70
N PRO A 161 1.18 23.12 -4.92
CA PRO A 161 0.04 22.38 -5.45
C PRO A 161 -1.00 23.24 -6.19
N GLU A 162 -1.63 22.62 -7.20
CA GLU A 162 -2.82 23.12 -7.91
C GLU A 162 -4.05 23.22 -6.99
N THR A 163 -5.04 24.02 -7.42
CA THR A 163 -6.31 24.33 -6.74
C THR A 163 -7.13 23.09 -6.39
N GLY A 164 -7.20 22.77 -5.09
CA GLY A 164 -8.16 21.80 -4.55
C GLY A 164 -9.58 22.35 -4.44
N TYR A 165 -10.56 21.45 -4.40
CA TYR A 165 -11.98 21.78 -4.27
C TYR A 165 -12.40 21.84 -2.80
N GLN A 166 -13.01 22.95 -2.39
CA GLN A 166 -13.58 23.07 -1.05
C GLN A 166 -14.80 22.15 -0.91
N CYS A 167 -14.78 21.31 0.10
CA CYS A 167 -15.81 20.30 0.35
C CYS A 167 -16.08 20.16 1.85
N THR A 168 -17.24 19.61 2.21
CA THR A 168 -17.43 19.02 3.54
C THR A 168 -17.57 17.51 3.40
N LYS A 169 -17.12 16.78 4.42
CA LYS A 169 -17.17 15.33 4.48
C LYS A 169 -18.04 14.89 5.65
N TRP A 170 -18.97 13.99 5.41
CA TRP A 170 -19.75 13.36 6.47
C TRP A 170 -18.89 12.39 7.28
N SER A 171 -18.77 12.64 8.58
CA SER A 171 -17.98 11.85 9.50
C SER A 171 -18.79 10.71 10.11
N ARG A 172 -18.11 9.77 10.79
CA ARG A 172 -18.77 8.71 11.56
C ARG A 172 -19.46 9.21 12.83
N LYS A 173 -19.14 10.42 13.28
CA LYS A 173 -19.75 11.02 14.47
C LYS A 173 -21.00 11.83 14.13
N ASN A 174 -21.58 11.60 12.95
CA ASN A 174 -22.73 12.33 12.43
C ASN A 174 -22.52 13.85 12.41
N THR A 175 -21.30 14.24 12.00
CA THR A 175 -20.90 15.63 11.83
C THR A 175 -20.24 15.83 10.48
N THR A 176 -20.38 17.02 9.90
CA THR A 176 -19.67 17.41 8.70
C THR A 176 -18.32 18.04 9.06
N LEU A 177 -17.27 17.62 8.36
CA LEU A 177 -15.91 18.15 8.53
C LEU A 177 -15.49 18.88 7.26
N GLU A 178 -15.03 20.11 7.39
CA GLU A 178 -14.42 20.83 6.27
C GLU A 178 -13.18 20.11 5.76
N CYS A 179 -13.03 20.04 4.43
CA CYS A 179 -11.89 19.42 3.78
C CYS A 179 -11.66 20.00 2.39
N VAL A 180 -10.46 19.77 1.87
CA VAL A 180 -10.13 20.06 0.47
C VAL A 180 -9.89 18.74 -0.25
N LEU A 181 -10.51 18.60 -1.42
CA LEU A 181 -10.27 17.46 -2.32
C LEU A 181 -9.36 17.89 -3.47
N GLU A 182 -8.21 17.23 -3.57
CA GLU A 182 -7.26 17.39 -4.66
C GLU A 182 -7.35 16.17 -5.57
N VAL A 183 -7.78 16.38 -6.82
CA VAL A 183 -7.92 15.32 -7.81
C VAL A 183 -6.58 15.15 -8.52
N GLY A 184 -5.81 14.15 -8.09
CA GLY A 184 -4.51 13.81 -8.65
C GLY A 184 -4.59 12.81 -9.80
N MET A 185 -3.43 12.35 -10.26
CA MET A 185 -3.33 11.43 -11.40
C MET A 185 -3.57 9.96 -11.03
N ASP A 186 -3.33 9.56 -9.77
CA ASP A 186 -3.49 8.19 -9.28
C ASP A 186 -4.64 8.02 -8.27
N GLY A 187 -5.25 9.13 -7.86
CA GLY A 187 -6.34 9.14 -6.89
C GLY A 187 -6.69 10.53 -6.39
N ILE A 188 -7.55 10.57 -5.39
CA ILE A 188 -8.05 11.80 -4.76
C ILE A 188 -7.42 11.92 -3.38
N THR A 189 -6.78 13.05 -3.11
CA THR A 189 -6.24 13.37 -1.79
C THR A 189 -7.23 14.27 -1.05
N CYS A 190 -7.64 13.86 0.14
CA CYS A 190 -8.47 14.65 1.03
C CYS A 190 -7.59 15.24 2.14
N THR A 191 -7.53 16.56 2.22
CA THR A 191 -6.78 17.30 3.23
C THR A 191 -7.72 18.04 4.18
N GLN A 192 -7.29 18.21 5.44
CA GLN A 192 -7.99 18.96 6.48
C GLN A 192 -6.96 19.83 7.20
N PRO A 193 -7.27 21.12 7.41
CA PRO A 193 -6.30 22.22 7.53
C PRO A 193 -4.88 21.94 6.99
N GLY A 194 -4.77 21.57 5.71
CA GLY A 194 -3.49 21.34 5.02
C GLY A 194 -2.80 19.99 5.31
N VAL A 195 -3.34 19.19 6.22
CA VAL A 195 -2.82 17.85 6.54
C VAL A 195 -3.57 16.82 5.71
N VAL A 196 -2.83 15.97 4.98
CA VAL A 196 -3.42 14.82 4.28
C VAL A 196 -4.09 13.89 5.28
N ARG A 197 -5.39 13.65 5.08
CA ARG A 197 -6.19 12.76 5.94
C ARG A 197 -6.51 11.43 5.31
N SER A 198 -6.73 11.42 4.00
CA SER A 198 -7.08 10.20 3.26
C SER A 198 -6.66 10.35 1.81
N LYS A 199 -6.31 9.23 1.19
CA LYS A 199 -6.12 9.13 -0.26
C LYS A 199 -6.97 8.00 -0.81
N TYR A 200 -7.78 8.28 -1.82
CA TYR A 200 -8.65 7.32 -2.49
C TYR A 200 -8.09 7.03 -3.88
N LEU A 201 -7.43 5.88 -4.04
CA LEU A 201 -6.86 5.46 -5.32
C LEU A 201 -7.98 5.08 -6.30
N TYR A 202 -7.85 5.48 -7.56
CA TYR A 202 -8.83 5.12 -8.60
C TYR A 202 -8.91 3.61 -8.83
N THR A 203 -7.79 2.91 -8.68
CA THR A 203 -7.68 1.45 -8.81
C THR A 203 -8.44 0.68 -7.72
N GLU A 204 -8.80 1.33 -6.62
CA GLU A 204 -9.51 0.75 -5.49
C GLU A 204 -10.88 1.41 -5.27
N MET A 205 -11.34 2.23 -6.24
CA MET A 205 -12.62 2.92 -6.15
C MET A 205 -13.72 2.06 -6.76
N GLU A 206 -14.66 1.63 -5.93
CA GLU A 206 -15.78 0.76 -6.34
C GLU A 206 -16.85 1.55 -7.09
N HIS A 207 -17.15 2.75 -6.61
CA HIS A 207 -18.09 3.63 -7.26
C HIS A 207 -17.80 5.11 -6.98
N LEU A 208 -18.24 5.95 -7.91
CA LEU A 208 -18.33 7.40 -7.78
C LEU A 208 -19.76 7.77 -8.15
N THR A 209 -20.51 8.38 -7.24
CA THR A 209 -21.96 8.52 -7.39
C THR A 209 -22.43 9.91 -7.00
N LEU A 210 -23.13 10.59 -7.92
CA LEU A 210 -23.89 11.80 -7.60
C LEU A 210 -25.19 11.37 -6.93
N LEU A 211 -25.54 11.98 -5.80
CA LEU A 211 -26.74 11.59 -5.06
C LEU A 211 -27.98 12.27 -5.64
N ALA A 212 -29.07 11.51 -5.73
CA ALA A 212 -30.28 11.89 -6.47
C ALA A 212 -31.11 12.97 -5.76
N ASP A 213 -31.07 12.97 -4.43
CA ASP A 213 -31.84 13.79 -3.49
C ASP A 213 -31.14 15.10 -3.10
N SER A 214 -29.90 15.31 -3.55
CA SER A 214 -29.12 16.51 -3.23
C SER A 214 -28.47 17.11 -4.48
N GLN A 215 -28.23 18.42 -4.49
CA GLN A 215 -27.55 19.14 -5.57
C GLN A 215 -26.06 19.39 -5.34
N ASP A 216 -25.56 19.12 -4.14
CA ASP A 216 -24.17 19.32 -3.75
C ASP A 216 -23.49 18.03 -3.23
N ALA A 217 -24.26 16.96 -2.98
CA ALA A 217 -23.73 15.71 -2.45
C ALA A 217 -23.25 14.72 -3.53
N PHE A 218 -22.20 13.99 -3.19
CA PHE A 218 -21.69 12.84 -3.93
C PHE A 218 -20.99 11.84 -3.00
N ALA A 219 -20.92 10.58 -3.42
CA ALA A 219 -20.31 9.49 -2.68
C ALA A 219 -19.14 8.86 -3.45
N ILE A 220 -18.08 8.53 -2.72
CA ILE A 220 -16.95 7.73 -3.19
C ILE A 220 -16.97 6.39 -2.44
N GLY A 221 -17.24 5.29 -3.15
CA GLY A 221 -17.08 3.93 -2.66
C GLY A 221 -15.63 3.53 -2.64
N TYR A 222 -15.12 3.18 -1.47
CA TYR A 222 -13.72 2.83 -1.31
C TYR A 222 -13.54 1.78 -0.22
N ILE A 223 -13.11 0.58 -0.63
CA ILE A 223 -12.78 -0.57 0.24
C ILE A 223 -14.00 -0.96 1.09
N GLY A 224 -15.07 -1.32 0.39
CA GLY A 224 -16.34 -1.78 0.92
C GLY A 224 -17.18 -0.68 1.59
N ARG A 225 -16.76 0.59 1.54
CA ARG A 225 -17.42 1.66 2.29
C ARG A 225 -17.53 2.97 1.53
N SER A 226 -18.75 3.49 1.48
CA SER A 226 -19.07 4.81 0.93
C SER A 226 -18.56 5.96 1.82
N ARG A 227 -17.94 6.96 1.18
CA ARG A 227 -17.53 8.24 1.77
C ARG A 227 -18.40 9.33 1.17
N LEU A 228 -19.17 10.02 2.02
CA LEU A 228 -20.10 11.06 1.62
C LEU A 228 -19.46 12.44 1.71
N PHE A 229 -19.55 13.20 0.63
CA PHE A 229 -19.00 14.54 0.47
C PHE A 229 -20.06 15.50 -0.04
N PHE A 230 -19.91 16.78 0.29
CA PHE A 230 -20.76 17.87 -0.19
C PHE A 230 -19.87 18.98 -0.77
N SER A 231 -20.22 19.46 -1.95
CA SER A 231 -19.60 20.61 -2.60
C SER A 231 -20.49 21.18 -3.70
N GLN A 232 -20.54 22.51 -3.80
CA GLN A 232 -21.22 23.19 -4.90
C GLN A 232 -20.59 22.87 -6.27
N GLN A 233 -19.36 22.36 -6.28
CA GLN A 233 -18.64 21.97 -7.50
C GLN A 233 -18.72 20.47 -7.79
N ARG A 234 -19.68 19.72 -7.21
CA ARG A 234 -19.78 18.25 -7.33
C ARG A 234 -19.68 17.73 -8.77
N GLY A 235 -20.28 18.42 -9.74
CA GLY A 235 -20.26 18.00 -11.15
C GLY A 235 -18.87 18.12 -11.77
N GLN A 236 -18.15 19.20 -11.44
CA GLN A 236 -16.76 19.40 -11.89
C GLN A 236 -15.83 18.38 -11.24
N ILE A 237 -16.00 18.14 -9.94
CA ILE A 237 -15.24 17.13 -9.18
C ILE A 237 -15.47 15.75 -9.81
N PHE A 238 -16.73 15.36 -10.02
CA PHE A 238 -17.12 14.09 -10.61
C PHE A 238 -16.48 13.87 -11.99
N HIS A 239 -16.62 14.84 -12.89
CA HIS A 239 -16.07 14.73 -14.24
C HIS A 239 -14.53 14.66 -14.23
N ARG A 240 -13.86 15.46 -13.37
CA ARG A 240 -12.40 15.44 -13.26
C ARG A 240 -11.90 14.09 -12.71
N ILE A 241 -12.60 13.51 -11.74
CA ILE A 241 -12.27 12.17 -11.20
C ILE A 241 -12.43 11.10 -12.30
N GLN A 242 -13.57 11.10 -13.02
CA GLN A 242 -13.80 10.14 -14.10
C GLN A 242 -12.72 10.25 -15.18
N ALA A 243 -12.44 11.46 -15.67
CA ALA A 243 -11.41 11.67 -16.69
C ALA A 243 -10.01 11.23 -16.21
N ALA A 244 -9.65 11.51 -14.96
CA ALA A 244 -8.36 11.08 -14.39
C ALA A 244 -8.27 9.55 -14.24
N ALA A 245 -9.35 8.89 -13.81
CA ALA A 245 -9.43 7.44 -13.74
C ALA A 245 -9.37 6.80 -15.13
N GLU A 246 -10.08 7.35 -16.12
CA GLU A 246 -10.06 6.90 -17.51
C GLU A 246 -8.67 7.07 -18.16
N ALA A 247 -7.90 8.10 -17.77
CA ALA A 247 -6.54 8.30 -18.27
C ALA A 247 -5.56 7.17 -17.91
N ILE A 248 -5.82 6.46 -16.80
CA ILE A 248 -5.14 5.20 -16.43
C ILE A 248 -5.98 3.96 -16.79
N GLY A 249 -7.09 4.17 -17.48
CA GLY A 249 -8.12 3.22 -17.92
C GLY A 249 -8.72 2.40 -16.80
N CYS A 250 -8.99 3.04 -15.66
CA CYS A 250 -9.98 2.59 -14.70
C CYS A 250 -11.37 3.07 -15.14
N ALA A 251 -12.35 2.18 -15.14
CA ALA A 251 -13.76 2.55 -15.33
C ALA A 251 -14.46 2.50 -13.97
N ILE A 252 -14.84 3.66 -13.44
CA ILE A 252 -15.50 3.76 -12.14
C ILE A 252 -17.01 3.85 -12.38
N LYS A 253 -17.75 2.90 -11.81
CA LYS A 253 -19.21 2.84 -11.96
C LYS A 253 -19.89 3.85 -11.05
N ALA A 254 -21.11 4.25 -11.41
CA ALA A 254 -22.02 4.95 -10.51
C ALA A 254 -23.08 3.98 -10.00
N GLN A 255 -23.51 4.14 -8.74
CA GLN A 255 -24.71 3.47 -8.24
C GLN A 255 -25.94 4.22 -8.76
N SER A 256 -27.01 3.47 -9.07
CA SER A 256 -28.31 4.04 -9.42
C SER A 256 -29.07 4.46 -8.15
N ASP A 257 -29.77 5.59 -8.22
CA ASP A 257 -30.74 6.04 -7.22
C ASP A 257 -30.22 6.08 -5.77
N ALA A 258 -28.93 6.35 -5.59
CA ALA A 258 -28.35 6.52 -4.25
C ALA A 258 -28.76 7.87 -3.66
N THR A 259 -29.25 7.84 -2.41
CA THR A 259 -29.61 9.04 -1.64
C THR A 259 -28.63 9.27 -0.49
N VAL A 260 -28.66 10.47 0.11
CA VAL A 260 -27.85 10.79 1.29
C VAL A 260 -28.18 9.85 2.44
N GLU A 261 -29.47 9.62 2.71
CA GLU A 261 -29.93 8.76 3.80
C GLU A 261 -29.45 7.32 3.61
N LYS A 262 -29.56 6.77 2.39
CA LYS A 262 -29.10 5.41 2.08
C LYS A 262 -27.61 5.24 2.37
N ILE A 263 -26.79 6.20 1.93
CA ILE A 263 -25.34 6.17 2.18
C ILE A 263 -25.02 6.31 3.67
N GLN A 264 -25.80 7.10 4.42
CA GLN A 264 -25.67 7.22 5.86
C GLN A 264 -26.06 5.92 6.59
N GLU A 265 -27.16 5.28 6.21
CA GLU A 265 -27.60 3.99 6.75
C GLU A 265 -26.59 2.87 6.48
N GLU A 266 -26.11 2.73 5.24
CA GLU A 266 -25.03 1.79 4.89
C GLU A 266 -23.79 2.01 5.77
N ARG A 267 -23.45 3.28 6.04
CA ARG A 267 -22.30 3.66 6.86
C ARG A 267 -22.50 3.37 8.35
N MET A 268 -23.74 3.41 8.84
CA MET A 268 -24.10 3.07 10.21
C MET A 268 -23.98 1.57 10.47
N TRP A 269 -24.41 0.74 9.53
CA TRP A 269 -24.38 -0.72 9.66
C TRP A 269 -23.04 -1.37 9.28
N TYR A 270 -22.17 -0.64 8.57
CA TYR A 270 -20.88 -1.14 8.11
C TYR A 270 -20.04 -1.75 9.25
N GLY A 271 -19.81 -3.07 9.18
CA GLY A 271 -19.02 -3.84 10.13
C GLY A 271 -19.74 -4.22 11.42
N LEU A 272 -20.97 -3.75 11.65
CA LEU A 272 -21.82 -4.17 12.78
C LEU A 272 -22.73 -5.35 12.42
N ASN A 273 -22.96 -5.55 11.12
CA ASN A 273 -23.83 -6.59 10.57
C ASN A 273 -23.12 -7.95 10.38
N GLN A 274 -22.23 -8.31 11.31
CA GLN A 274 -21.31 -9.46 11.18
C GLN A 274 -21.54 -10.57 12.23
N GLY A 275 -22.64 -10.47 13.00
CA GLY A 275 -22.91 -11.37 14.12
C GLY A 275 -21.96 -11.19 15.30
N ASP A 276 -22.01 -12.13 16.24
CA ASP A 276 -21.15 -12.12 17.42
C ASP A 276 -19.70 -12.46 17.03
N PRO A 277 -18.69 -11.78 17.61
CA PRO A 277 -17.29 -12.09 17.35
C PRO A 277 -16.87 -13.41 18.01
N PHE A 278 -15.96 -14.14 17.37
CA PHE A 278 -15.32 -15.30 17.97
C PHE A 278 -14.34 -14.90 19.09
N VAL A 279 -13.58 -13.83 18.86
CA VAL A 279 -12.56 -13.34 19.79
C VAL A 279 -12.28 -11.85 19.56
N GLN A 280 -11.86 -11.16 20.62
CA GLN A 280 -11.49 -9.75 20.60
C GLN A 280 -10.13 -9.53 21.26
N PHE A 281 -9.33 -8.66 20.66
CA PHE A 281 -7.99 -8.30 21.14
C PHE A 281 -7.84 -6.80 21.30
N HIS A 282 -7.33 -6.37 22.45
CA HIS A 282 -6.94 -4.99 22.68
C HIS A 282 -5.57 -4.73 22.06
N VAL A 283 -5.50 -3.74 21.17
CA VAL A 283 -4.28 -3.39 20.44
C VAL A 283 -4.10 -1.87 20.37
N ARG A 284 -2.88 -1.43 20.09
CA ARG A 284 -2.57 -0.02 19.81
C ARG A 284 -2.17 0.15 18.37
N LYS A 285 -2.93 0.92 17.60
CA LYS A 285 -2.67 1.18 16.20
C LYS A 285 -1.60 2.25 16.01
N LEU A 286 -0.59 1.93 15.22
CA LEU A 286 0.41 2.86 14.73
C LEU A 286 -0.07 3.46 13.40
N THR A 287 -0.24 4.78 13.35
CA THR A 287 -0.68 5.50 12.14
C THR A 287 -0.03 6.88 12.09
N PRO A 288 0.44 7.35 10.93
CA PRO A 288 1.00 8.69 10.76
C PRO A 288 0.02 9.83 11.08
N LYS A 289 -1.30 9.54 11.11
CA LYS A 289 -2.34 10.53 11.43
C LYS A 289 -2.23 11.07 12.85
N TYR A 290 -1.64 10.30 13.76
CA TYR A 290 -1.50 10.65 15.17
C TYR A 290 -0.05 10.42 15.60
N ASN A 291 0.49 11.32 16.41
CA ASN A 291 1.84 11.16 16.95
C ASN A 291 1.93 9.96 17.91
N ASP A 292 0.83 9.67 18.59
CA ASP A 292 0.74 8.60 19.58
C ASP A 292 -0.06 7.39 19.06
N PRO A 293 0.33 6.16 19.42
CA PRO A 293 -0.44 4.97 19.15
C PRO A 293 -1.88 5.08 19.69
N ARG A 294 -2.86 4.62 18.92
CA ARG A 294 -4.28 4.73 19.28
C ARG A 294 -4.82 3.39 19.76
N GLU A 295 -5.41 3.36 20.95
CA GLU A 295 -6.12 2.19 21.47
C GLU A 295 -7.27 1.77 20.55
N ARG A 296 -7.34 0.48 20.25
CA ARG A 296 -8.32 -0.18 19.37
C ARG A 296 -8.65 -1.56 19.90
N VAL A 297 -9.78 -2.08 19.46
CA VAL A 297 -10.11 -3.50 19.57
C VAL A 297 -10.12 -4.11 18.17
N ILE A 298 -9.40 -5.21 17.98
CA ILE A 298 -9.55 -6.07 16.81
C ILE A 298 -10.55 -7.15 17.19
N SER A 299 -11.71 -7.13 16.53
CA SER A 299 -12.82 -8.07 16.71
C SER A 299 -12.85 -9.01 15.50
N LEU A 300 -12.67 -10.31 15.75
CA LEU A 300 -12.62 -11.32 14.70
C LEU A 300 -13.99 -12.00 14.58
N HIS A 301 -14.56 -11.99 13.38
CA HIS A 301 -15.86 -12.57 13.06
C HIS A 301 -15.68 -13.71 12.05
N ASP A 302 -16.78 -14.27 11.54
CA ASP A 302 -16.76 -15.37 10.55
C ASP A 302 -15.98 -15.02 9.28
N LYS A 303 -16.26 -13.84 8.69
CA LYS A 303 -15.73 -13.47 7.37
C LYS A 303 -14.83 -12.25 7.37
N VAL A 304 -14.83 -11.51 8.48
CA VAL A 304 -14.22 -10.20 8.56
C VAL A 304 -13.49 -9.95 9.87
N LEU A 305 -12.45 -9.14 9.75
CA LEU A 305 -11.79 -8.48 10.86
C LEU A 305 -12.36 -7.07 11.00
N VAL A 306 -12.91 -6.74 12.17
CA VAL A 306 -13.44 -5.41 12.50
C VAL A 306 -12.52 -4.70 13.48
N GLU A 307 -12.07 -3.49 13.14
CA GLU A 307 -11.35 -2.60 14.05
C GLU A 307 -12.34 -1.64 14.71
N LEU A 308 -12.40 -1.64 16.03
CA LEU A 308 -13.24 -0.75 16.84
C LEU A 308 -12.37 0.28 17.59
N ASP A 309 -12.93 1.46 17.85
CA ASP A 309 -12.33 2.43 18.78
C ASP A 309 -12.74 2.17 20.24
N GLN A 310 -12.35 3.05 21.16
CA GLN A 310 -12.65 2.92 22.60
C GLN A 310 -14.15 3.13 22.93
N GLU A 311 -14.94 3.63 21.98
CA GLU A 311 -16.40 3.80 22.12
C GLU A 311 -17.16 2.68 21.37
N ASP A 312 -16.48 1.56 21.07
CA ASP A 312 -17.00 0.42 20.29
C ASP A 312 -17.50 0.79 18.88
N LYS A 313 -17.02 1.90 18.32
CA LYS A 313 -17.41 2.32 16.96
C LYS A 313 -16.49 1.73 15.91
N VAL A 314 -17.09 1.23 14.83
CA VAL A 314 -16.36 0.65 13.69
C VAL A 314 -15.45 1.68 13.00
N VAL A 315 -14.15 1.47 13.15
CA VAL A 315 -13.09 2.23 12.51
C VAL A 315 -12.83 1.71 11.10
N SER A 316 -12.77 0.39 10.94
CA SER A 316 -12.58 -0.29 9.65
C SER A 316 -13.06 -1.73 9.72
N CYS A 317 -13.38 -2.31 8.58
CA CYS A 317 -13.77 -3.70 8.41
C CYS A 317 -13.01 -4.25 7.20
N TYR A 318 -12.45 -5.45 7.31
CA TYR A 318 -11.65 -6.09 6.27
C TYR A 318 -12.08 -7.53 6.09
N ASN A 319 -12.27 -7.98 4.85
CA ASN A 319 -12.47 -9.41 4.59
C ASN A 319 -11.15 -10.15 4.78
N TYR A 320 -11.20 -11.38 5.28
CA TYR A 320 -10.01 -12.22 5.38
C TYR A 320 -9.38 -12.53 4.02
N THR A 321 -10.20 -12.64 2.97
CA THR A 321 -9.77 -12.79 1.56
C THR A 321 -8.84 -11.66 1.10
N ASP A 322 -8.97 -10.47 1.68
CA ASP A 322 -8.17 -9.30 1.31
C ASP A 322 -6.80 -9.29 1.99
N ILE A 323 -6.58 -10.14 3.00
CA ILE A 323 -5.28 -10.27 3.67
C ILE A 323 -4.32 -11.00 2.74
N TYR A 324 -3.14 -10.41 2.56
CA TYR A 324 -2.06 -11.00 1.80
C TYR A 324 -1.08 -11.74 2.72
N VAL A 325 -0.54 -11.05 3.73
CA VAL A 325 0.41 -11.63 4.68
C VAL A 325 0.26 -10.99 6.06
N LEU A 326 0.45 -11.81 7.09
CA LEU A 326 0.61 -11.33 8.46
C LEU A 326 2.11 -11.21 8.77
N VAL A 327 2.54 -10.04 9.22
CA VAL A 327 3.97 -9.79 9.48
C VAL A 327 4.20 -9.68 10.98
N ARG A 328 5.00 -10.60 11.50
CA ARG A 328 5.48 -10.60 12.88
C ARG A 328 6.80 -9.82 12.95
N ASP A 329 6.85 -8.72 13.69
CA ASP A 329 8.11 -7.97 13.81
C ASP A 329 9.18 -8.81 14.55
N PRO A 330 10.39 -8.97 13.97
CA PRO A 330 11.43 -9.80 14.58
C PRO A 330 12.15 -9.12 15.74
N THR A 331 12.05 -7.78 15.85
CA THR A 331 12.79 -6.96 16.82
C THR A 331 11.92 -6.48 17.97
N ASN A 332 10.65 -6.20 17.70
CA ASN A 332 9.69 -5.71 18.69
C ASN A 332 8.66 -6.79 19.01
N ALA A 333 8.71 -7.30 20.24
CA ALA A 333 7.84 -8.37 20.73
C ALA A 333 6.35 -8.04 20.70
N GLU A 334 5.98 -6.75 20.70
CA GLU A 334 4.58 -6.32 20.66
C GLU A 334 4.10 -6.00 19.24
N GLN A 335 5.00 -5.78 18.28
CA GLN A 335 4.62 -5.21 16.99
C GLN A 335 4.29 -6.27 15.94
N PHE A 336 3.19 -6.05 15.23
CA PHE A 336 2.83 -6.82 14.04
C PHE A 336 2.17 -5.95 12.99
N GLU A 337 2.09 -6.48 11.77
CA GLU A 337 1.43 -5.83 10.65
C GLU A 337 0.51 -6.79 9.90
N ILE A 338 -0.53 -6.22 9.30
CA ILE A 338 -1.39 -6.91 8.35
C ILE A 338 -1.19 -6.22 7.00
N GLN A 339 -0.66 -6.96 6.02
CA GLN A 339 -0.55 -6.48 4.65
C GLN A 339 -1.72 -7.04 3.84
N PHE A 340 -2.36 -6.18 3.07
CA PHE A 340 -3.53 -6.50 2.26
C PHE A 340 -3.16 -6.61 0.77
N ARG A 341 -3.99 -7.31 0.01
CA ARG A 341 -3.83 -7.53 -1.44
C ARG A 341 -3.90 -6.24 -2.27
N ASN A 342 -4.51 -5.17 -1.74
CA ASN A 342 -4.45 -3.82 -2.32
C ASN A 342 -3.19 -3.02 -1.94
N ASP A 343 -2.23 -3.69 -1.29
CA ASP A 343 -0.99 -3.17 -0.72
C ASP A 343 -1.22 -2.15 0.42
N GLN A 344 -2.38 -2.18 1.09
CA GLN A 344 -2.50 -1.51 2.38
C GLN A 344 -1.69 -2.25 3.44
N VAL A 345 -1.12 -1.48 4.37
CA VAL A 345 -0.45 -2.03 5.55
C VAL A 345 -1.07 -1.42 6.79
N ARG A 346 -1.41 -2.27 7.75
CA ARG A 346 -1.89 -1.88 9.08
C ARG A 346 -0.90 -2.32 10.13
N LYS A 347 -0.44 -1.38 10.95
CA LYS A 347 0.59 -1.61 11.97
C LYS A 347 -0.02 -1.49 13.36
N TYR A 348 0.28 -2.44 14.22
CA TYR A 348 -0.28 -2.53 15.56
C TYR A 348 0.78 -2.95 16.58
N LEU A 349 0.53 -2.60 17.84
CA LEU A 349 1.21 -3.12 19.02
C LEU A 349 0.20 -3.91 19.86
N SER A 350 0.57 -5.09 20.33
CA SER A 350 -0.21 -5.91 21.25
C SER A 350 0.72 -6.63 22.22
N LYS A 351 0.35 -6.68 23.50
CA LYS A 351 1.05 -7.52 24.49
C LYS A 351 0.91 -9.02 24.16
N ASP A 352 -0.19 -9.38 23.52
CA ASP A 352 -0.48 -10.73 23.04
C ASP A 352 -0.39 -10.78 21.50
N ARG A 353 0.71 -10.26 20.95
CA ARG A 353 0.94 -10.21 19.49
C ARG A 353 0.76 -11.58 18.83
N ASP A 354 1.39 -12.60 19.40
CA ASP A 354 1.40 -13.95 18.82
C ASP A 354 0.02 -14.62 18.94
N GLY A 355 -0.77 -14.31 19.98
CA GLY A 355 -2.18 -14.70 20.08
C GLY A 355 -3.06 -14.05 19.01
N VAL A 356 -2.90 -12.74 18.75
CA VAL A 356 -3.62 -12.03 17.68
C VAL A 356 -3.32 -12.66 16.31
N LEU A 357 -2.04 -12.85 16.00
CA LEU A 357 -1.61 -13.43 14.72
C LEU A 357 -2.13 -14.85 14.53
N SER A 358 -2.05 -15.67 15.58
CA SER A 358 -2.52 -17.06 15.54
C SER A 358 -4.03 -17.13 15.35
N ALA A 359 -4.81 -16.28 16.04
CA ALA A 359 -6.26 -16.26 15.90
C ALA A 359 -6.73 -15.80 14.51
N ILE A 360 -6.06 -14.80 13.91
CA ILE A 360 -6.37 -14.39 12.53
C ILE A 360 -6.05 -15.54 11.56
N TYR A 361 -4.88 -16.17 11.69
CA TYR A 361 -4.49 -17.30 10.85
C TYR A 361 -5.48 -18.47 10.98
N ASP A 362 -5.82 -18.84 12.22
CA ASP A 362 -6.73 -19.96 12.50
C ASP A 362 -8.11 -19.74 11.90
N ILE A 363 -8.67 -18.52 11.99
CA ILE A 363 -9.96 -18.20 11.37
C ILE A 363 -9.86 -18.23 9.84
N CYS A 364 -8.82 -17.64 9.25
CA CYS A 364 -8.64 -17.66 7.79
C CYS A 364 -8.62 -19.09 7.23
N VAL A 365 -7.94 -20.01 7.92
CA VAL A 365 -7.81 -21.42 7.48
C VAL A 365 -9.06 -22.23 7.85
N THR A 366 -9.54 -22.13 9.09
CA THR A 366 -10.65 -22.94 9.60
C THR A 366 -12.00 -22.55 9.00
N CYS A 367 -12.22 -21.27 8.70
CA CYS A 367 -13.43 -20.79 8.03
C CYS A 367 -13.32 -20.84 6.49
N GLU A 368 -12.21 -21.34 5.93
CA GLU A 368 -11.96 -21.39 4.48
C GLU A 368 -12.06 -20.03 3.78
N GLU A 369 -11.79 -18.94 4.50
CA GLU A 369 -11.89 -17.57 3.96
C GLU A 369 -10.57 -17.12 3.29
N ASN A 370 -9.43 -17.69 3.69
CA ASN A 370 -8.12 -17.42 3.07
C ASN A 370 -7.10 -18.51 3.45
N ASP A 371 -7.12 -19.63 2.73
CA ASP A 371 -6.23 -20.79 2.92
C ASP A 371 -4.77 -20.51 2.57
N GLU A 372 -4.51 -19.52 1.72
CA GLU A 372 -3.16 -19.09 1.33
C GLU A 372 -2.48 -18.16 2.34
N VAL A 373 -3.16 -17.73 3.41
CA VAL A 373 -2.58 -16.78 4.37
C VAL A 373 -1.36 -17.39 5.07
N PHE A 374 -0.33 -16.58 5.31
CA PHE A 374 0.85 -17.02 6.05
C PHE A 374 1.40 -15.91 6.96
N ILE A 375 2.25 -16.32 7.91
CA ILE A 375 2.94 -15.42 8.84
C ILE A 375 4.41 -15.32 8.43
N SER A 376 4.90 -14.10 8.24
CA SER A 376 6.31 -13.81 7.89
C SER A 376 6.99 -12.95 8.95
N SER A 377 8.30 -13.12 9.14
CA SER A 377 9.12 -12.22 9.97
C SER A 377 9.72 -11.04 9.20
N VAL A 378 9.44 -10.95 7.89
CA VAL A 378 9.97 -9.91 6.99
C VAL A 378 8.80 -9.28 6.24
N MET A 379 8.82 -7.96 6.10
CA MET A 379 7.83 -7.28 5.28
C MET A 379 8.00 -7.64 3.81
N ASN A 380 6.92 -8.07 3.17
CA ASN A 380 6.92 -8.23 1.73
C ASN A 380 7.01 -6.86 1.06
N GLN A 381 8.07 -6.66 0.29
CA GLN A 381 8.35 -5.41 -0.39
C GLN A 381 7.80 -5.48 -1.81
N ARG A 382 6.84 -4.59 -2.14
CA ARG A 382 6.23 -4.52 -3.48
C ARG A 382 7.27 -4.40 -4.61
N GLY A 383 8.39 -3.76 -4.33
CA GLY A 383 9.51 -3.56 -5.25
C GLY A 383 10.28 -4.82 -5.61
N LEU A 384 10.18 -5.89 -4.81
CA LEU A 384 10.80 -7.17 -5.12
C LEU A 384 9.89 -8.06 -5.97
N ARG A 385 8.56 -7.86 -5.87
CA ARG A 385 7.57 -8.64 -6.63
C ARG A 385 7.43 -8.19 -8.07
N LEU A 386 7.18 -9.14 -8.97
CA LEU A 386 6.89 -8.87 -10.37
C LEU A 386 5.41 -8.65 -10.66
N LEU A 387 4.55 -9.06 -9.73
CA LEU A 387 3.11 -8.92 -9.79
C LEU A 387 2.60 -8.13 -8.56
N PRO A 388 1.47 -7.42 -8.67
CA PRO A 388 0.78 -6.83 -7.51
C PRO A 388 0.41 -7.87 -6.44
N PHE A 389 0.15 -7.46 -5.19
CA PHE A 389 -0.26 -8.41 -4.13
C PHE A 389 -1.65 -9.05 -4.39
N CYS A 390 -2.50 -8.39 -5.18
CA CYS A 390 -3.79 -8.93 -5.61
C CYS A 390 -3.72 -9.94 -6.76
N ALA A 391 -2.54 -10.11 -7.37
CA ALA A 391 -2.38 -11.01 -8.49
C ALA A 391 -2.04 -12.42 -8.01
N ALA A 392 -2.83 -13.39 -8.46
CA ALA A 392 -2.43 -14.79 -8.45
C ALA A 392 -1.41 -15.04 -9.58
N GLU A 393 -0.42 -15.88 -9.30
CA GLU A 393 0.54 -16.31 -10.30
C GLU A 393 -0.13 -17.28 -11.29
N ASP A 394 0.01 -17.02 -12.58
CA ASP A 394 -0.40 -17.96 -13.62
C ASP A 394 0.83 -18.78 -14.02
N THR A 395 0.83 -20.08 -13.70
CA THR A 395 1.97 -20.96 -13.95
C THR A 395 2.37 -21.00 -15.42
N SER A 396 1.41 -20.86 -16.34
CA SER A 396 1.68 -20.83 -17.78
C SER A 396 2.31 -19.50 -18.22
N GLU A 397 1.84 -18.38 -17.65
CA GLU A 397 2.40 -17.04 -17.88
C GLU A 397 3.83 -16.98 -17.33
N THR A 398 4.06 -17.50 -16.12
CA THR A 398 5.40 -17.58 -15.50
C THR A 398 6.36 -18.45 -16.31
N GLN A 399 5.91 -19.63 -16.76
CA GLN A 399 6.74 -20.52 -17.58
C GLN A 399 7.08 -19.88 -18.93
N SER A 400 6.15 -19.16 -19.57
CA SER A 400 6.48 -18.39 -20.79
C SER A 400 7.55 -17.33 -20.50
N PHE A 401 7.37 -16.60 -19.39
CA PHE A 401 8.17 -15.43 -19.07
C PHE A 401 9.59 -15.76 -18.55
N PHE A 402 9.77 -16.91 -17.90
CA PHE A 402 11.04 -17.38 -17.33
C PHE A 402 11.57 -18.70 -17.92
N ASN A 403 10.90 -19.28 -18.91
CA ASN A 403 11.11 -20.63 -19.43
C ASN A 403 10.91 -21.72 -18.34
N ASP A 404 11.63 -22.85 -18.43
CA ASP A 404 11.54 -23.98 -17.47
C ASP A 404 12.07 -23.67 -16.05
N SER A 405 12.54 -22.45 -15.81
CA SER A 405 13.00 -22.03 -14.49
C SER A 405 11.88 -21.27 -13.78
N SER A 406 11.44 -21.77 -12.62
CA SER A 406 10.60 -20.95 -11.75
C SER A 406 11.36 -19.68 -11.38
N ILE A 407 10.63 -18.61 -11.10
CA ILE A 407 11.21 -17.34 -10.63
C ILE A 407 12.17 -17.57 -9.45
N GLY A 408 11.81 -18.43 -8.48
CA GLY A 408 12.66 -18.82 -7.37
C GLY A 408 13.92 -19.58 -7.80
N SER A 409 13.79 -20.54 -8.74
CA SER A 409 14.93 -21.28 -9.30
C SER A 409 15.92 -20.35 -10.01
N TRP A 410 15.42 -19.36 -10.76
CA TRP A 410 16.27 -18.38 -11.42
C TRP A 410 17.01 -17.50 -10.40
N TYR A 411 16.32 -16.99 -9.38
CA TYR A 411 16.96 -16.20 -8.31
C TYR A 411 18.06 -17.01 -7.61
N LEU A 412 17.81 -18.28 -7.31
CA LEU A 412 18.80 -19.20 -6.74
C LEU A 412 19.99 -19.47 -7.68
N GLN A 413 19.74 -19.72 -8.97
CA GLN A 413 20.78 -19.89 -9.97
C GLN A 413 21.66 -18.64 -10.08
N ARG A 414 21.07 -17.43 -10.10
CA ARG A 414 21.84 -16.19 -10.15
C ARG A 414 22.58 -15.91 -8.85
N MET A 415 22.01 -16.21 -7.69
CA MET A 415 22.73 -16.14 -6.41
C MET A 415 23.98 -17.04 -6.44
N SER A 416 23.86 -18.24 -7.02
CA SER A 416 24.99 -19.15 -7.25
C SER A 416 26.03 -18.57 -8.22
N VAL A 417 25.58 -17.90 -9.29
CA VAL A 417 26.48 -17.25 -10.26
C VAL A 417 27.17 -16.03 -9.65
N VAL A 418 26.46 -15.16 -8.94
CA VAL A 418 27.01 -13.97 -8.30
C VAL A 418 27.96 -14.34 -7.16
N GLY A 419 27.66 -15.40 -6.40
CA GLY A 419 28.58 -15.97 -5.41
C GLY A 419 29.92 -16.44 -6.00
N LYS A 420 29.97 -16.75 -7.31
CA LYS A 420 31.20 -17.14 -8.02
C LYS A 420 32.01 -15.95 -8.55
N PHE A 421 31.40 -14.76 -8.71
CA PHE A 421 32.03 -13.58 -9.32
C PHE A 421 32.52 -12.53 -8.32
N GLY A 422 33.10 -12.96 -7.18
CA GLY A 422 33.64 -12.06 -6.14
C GLY A 422 34.30 -10.77 -6.67
N ASN A 423 33.99 -9.64 -6.01
CA ASN A 423 34.50 -8.28 -6.20
C ASN A 423 34.48 -7.64 -7.62
N SER A 424 34.14 -8.35 -8.68
CA SER A 424 34.09 -7.84 -10.06
C SER A 424 32.66 -7.49 -10.53
N LEU A 425 31.82 -7.04 -9.59
CA LEU A 425 30.43 -6.65 -9.85
C LEU A 425 30.36 -5.23 -10.41
N LYS A 426 29.66 -5.03 -11.52
CA LYS A 426 29.32 -3.70 -12.02
C LYS A 426 28.39 -3.02 -11.02
N VAL A 427 28.39 -1.69 -10.99
CA VAL A 427 27.64 -0.88 -9.99
C VAL A 427 26.14 -1.22 -9.99
N GLY A 428 25.56 -1.61 -11.13
CA GLY A 428 24.18 -2.09 -11.21
C GLY A 428 23.93 -3.36 -10.40
N ASP A 429 24.86 -4.31 -10.40
CA ASP A 429 24.66 -5.66 -9.85
C ASP A 429 24.57 -5.70 -8.32
N ARG A 430 25.21 -4.75 -7.61
CA ARG A 430 25.30 -4.78 -6.14
C ARG A 430 23.97 -4.51 -5.44
N GLY A 431 23.10 -3.66 -6.00
CA GLY A 431 21.78 -3.40 -5.41
C GLY A 431 20.79 -4.55 -5.63
N TYR A 432 20.99 -5.36 -6.67
CA TYR A 432 20.17 -6.54 -6.92
C TYR A 432 20.53 -7.71 -6.01
N VAL A 433 21.79 -7.89 -5.64
CA VAL A 433 22.22 -9.00 -4.75
C VAL A 433 21.55 -8.90 -3.38
N THR A 434 21.46 -7.69 -2.82
CA THR A 434 20.77 -7.45 -1.54
C THR A 434 19.28 -7.76 -1.66
N GLY A 435 18.60 -7.30 -2.72
CA GLY A 435 17.18 -7.59 -2.97
C GLY A 435 16.88 -9.06 -3.32
N SER A 436 17.83 -9.76 -3.94
CA SER A 436 17.71 -11.18 -4.31
C SER A 436 17.83 -12.11 -3.10
N TYR A 437 18.63 -11.74 -2.09
CA TYR A 437 18.73 -12.49 -0.83
C TYR A 437 17.39 -12.50 -0.08
N TYR A 438 16.67 -11.38 -0.07
CA TYR A 438 15.34 -11.29 0.55
C TYR A 438 14.27 -12.05 -0.24
N PHE A 439 14.33 -12.02 -1.57
CA PHE A 439 13.35 -12.69 -2.43
C PHE A 439 13.47 -14.22 -2.43
N VAL A 440 14.70 -14.75 -2.32
CA VAL A 440 14.92 -16.19 -2.13
C VAL A 440 14.36 -16.68 -0.81
N CYS A 441 14.43 -15.88 0.27
CA CYS A 441 13.76 -16.22 1.53
C CYS A 441 12.23 -16.22 1.38
N GLU A 442 11.64 -15.32 0.59
CA GLU A 442 10.18 -15.27 0.32
C GLU A 442 9.72 -16.54 -0.43
N TYR A 443 10.45 -16.98 -1.46
CA TYR A 443 10.15 -18.22 -2.20
C TYR A 443 10.54 -19.51 -1.46
N ALA A 444 11.54 -19.47 -0.58
CA ALA A 444 11.86 -20.61 0.29
C ALA A 444 10.77 -20.85 1.34
N VAL A 445 10.00 -19.82 1.73
CA VAL A 445 8.82 -19.97 2.60
C VAL A 445 7.64 -20.60 1.85
N GLU A 446 7.47 -20.32 0.55
CA GLU A 446 6.50 -21.05 -0.29
C GLU A 446 6.92 -22.52 -0.58
N GLY A 447 8.19 -22.87 -0.32
CA GLY A 447 8.76 -24.19 -0.66
C GLY A 447 9.32 -25.03 0.49
N ALA A 448 9.29 -24.59 1.75
CA ALA A 448 9.94 -25.33 2.84
C ALA A 448 9.24 -25.21 4.20
N PHE A 449 8.63 -26.34 4.59
CA PHE A 449 8.20 -26.83 5.90
C PHE A 449 7.13 -26.02 6.66
N PRO A 450 5.92 -26.59 6.87
CA PRO A 450 5.05 -26.09 7.91
C PRO A 450 5.83 -26.18 9.22
N ILE A 451 6.05 -25.06 9.89
CA ILE A 451 6.40 -25.08 11.30
C ILE A 451 5.14 -25.63 12.00
N PRO A 452 5.16 -26.82 12.61
CA PRO A 452 4.02 -27.30 13.35
C PRO A 452 3.97 -26.50 14.66
N LEU A 453 3.22 -25.40 14.67
CA LEU A 453 2.77 -24.77 15.91
C LEU A 453 1.51 -25.49 16.39
N CYS A 454 1.68 -26.75 16.81
CA CYS A 454 0.75 -27.43 17.70
C CYS A 454 1.42 -28.68 18.29
N ASN A 455 1.88 -28.57 19.53
CA ASN A 455 1.82 -29.66 20.51
C ASN A 455 1.89 -29.07 21.92
N TYR A 456 0.83 -28.38 22.32
CA TYR A 456 0.54 -28.13 23.74
C TYR A 456 -0.62 -29.03 24.16
N ARG A 457 -0.34 -30.34 24.30
CA ARG A 457 -1.00 -31.20 25.29
C ARG A 457 -0.25 -32.52 25.47
N ARG A 458 0.08 -32.77 26.74
CA ARG A 458 0.69 -33.96 27.38
C ARG A 458 2.21 -34.00 27.32
N GLY A 459 2.79 -33.67 28.48
CA GLY A 459 4.22 -33.49 28.65
C GLY A 459 5.02 -34.76 28.76
N VAL A 460 6.31 -34.60 28.54
CA VAL A 460 7.41 -35.28 29.22
C VAL A 460 8.56 -34.27 29.25
N HIS A 461 9.20 -34.15 30.42
CA HIS A 461 10.41 -33.36 30.67
C HIS A 461 11.52 -33.64 29.65
N ALA A 462 12.18 -32.58 29.14
CA ALA A 462 13.60 -32.59 28.84
C ALA A 462 14.14 -31.15 28.87
N ALA A 463 15.12 -30.92 29.75
CA ALA A 463 15.82 -29.66 29.92
C ALA A 463 16.64 -29.31 28.67
N ILE A 464 16.65 -28.05 28.28
CA ILE A 464 17.64 -27.49 27.36
C ILE A 464 18.67 -26.80 28.25
N GLU A 465 19.80 -27.47 28.47
CA GLU A 465 21.02 -26.82 28.94
C GLU A 465 21.67 -26.06 27.77
N ASP A 466 21.95 -24.81 28.07
CA ASP A 466 22.72 -23.84 27.33
C ASP A 466 24.19 -24.30 27.28
N ASP A 467 24.80 -24.42 26.10
CA ASP A 467 26.27 -24.47 26.05
C ASP A 467 26.86 -23.78 24.82
N SER A 468 27.21 -22.52 25.08
CA SER A 468 28.17 -21.76 24.32
C SER A 468 29.57 -22.03 24.89
N ARG A 469 30.37 -22.90 24.26
CA ARG A 469 31.86 -22.88 24.16
C ARG A 469 32.43 -24.28 23.91
N ARG A 470 33.02 -24.51 22.73
CA ARG A 470 34.44 -24.88 22.56
C ARG A 470 34.75 -25.27 21.11
N MET A 471 35.53 -24.40 20.47
CA MET A 471 36.55 -24.85 19.51
C MET A 471 37.56 -25.73 20.26
N ARG A 472 37.83 -26.94 19.75
CA ARG A 472 39.19 -27.47 19.47
C ARG A 472 39.14 -28.93 19.00
N SER A 473 39.85 -29.14 17.88
CA SER A 473 40.73 -30.27 17.55
C SER A 473 40.20 -31.71 17.40
N CYS A 474 40.40 -32.20 16.17
CA CYS A 474 41.06 -33.47 15.81
C CYS A 474 40.31 -34.81 15.95
N GLY A 475 40.46 -35.63 14.89
CA GLY A 475 40.09 -37.05 14.77
C GLY A 475 38.77 -37.22 14.02
N GLY A 476 38.67 -37.72 12.78
CA GLY A 476 39.54 -38.68 12.12
C GLY A 476 39.24 -40.10 12.62
N ILE A 477 38.74 -40.94 11.70
CA ILE A 477 38.73 -42.42 11.69
C ILE A 477 37.38 -43.13 11.97
N GLU A 478 36.81 -43.60 10.84
CA GLU A 478 36.34 -44.97 10.50
C GLU A 478 35.12 -45.66 11.15
N TYR A 479 34.17 -45.97 10.25
CA TYR A 479 33.56 -47.27 9.91
C TYR A 479 32.72 -48.10 10.90
N SER A 480 31.55 -48.49 10.36
CA SER A 480 30.72 -49.69 10.63
C SER A 480 29.86 -49.63 11.91
N ARG A 481 28.56 -49.92 11.92
CA ARG A 481 27.65 -50.65 11.01
C ARG A 481 26.30 -49.95 10.97
#